data_AF-A0A7X7PLM4-F1
#
_entry.id   AF-A0A7X7PLM4-F1
#
_cell.length_a   1.000
_cell.length_b   1.000
_cell.length_c   1.000
_cell.angle_alpha   90.00
_cell.angle_beta   90.00
_cell.angle_gamma   90.00
#
_symmetry.space_group_name_H-M   'P 1'
#
loop_
_entity.id
_entity.type
_entity.pdbx_description
1 polymer ?
#
loop_
_entity_poly.entity_id
_entity_poly.type
_entity_poly.pdbx_seq_one_letter_code
_entity_poly.pdbx_strand_id
1 'polypeptide(L)'
;MYQITDHQAAFREFGVQGTGFQTGVPAACAAIMLAKGMIAEKGVLAPERIPAAPFLQLMTRYGAPWNVVDLPPDEGKARSAGTAI
;
A
#
# COMPACT_ATOMS: atom_id res chain seq x y z
N MET A 1 -6.59 -7.70 2.61
CA MET A 1 -5.68 -7.08 1.63
C MET A 1 -4.35 -6.78 2.31
N TYR A 2 -3.22 -7.00 1.62
CA TYR A 2 -1.88 -6.74 2.16
C TYR A 2 -0.87 -6.44 1.06
N GLN A 3 0.28 -5.88 1.45
CA GLN A 3 1.44 -5.60 0.61
C GLN A 3 2.69 -6.04 1.39
N ILE A 4 3.56 -6.86 0.77
CA ILE A 4 4.77 -7.41 1.40
C ILE A 4 6.00 -6.74 0.81
N THR A 5 6.89 -6.26 1.68
CA THR A 5 8.16 -5.62 1.29
C THR A 5 9.32 -6.32 1.99
N ASP A 6 10.38 -6.60 1.23
CA ASP A 6 11.67 -7.03 1.78
C ASP A 6 12.59 -5.81 2.01
N HIS A 7 13.19 -5.72 3.19
CA HIS A 7 14.06 -4.58 3.55
C HIS A 7 15.33 -4.54 2.70
N GLN A 8 15.91 -5.69 2.37
CA GLN A 8 17.14 -5.76 1.58
C GLN A 8 16.88 -5.38 0.12
N ALA A 9 15.77 -5.83 -0.46
CA ALA A 9 15.33 -5.42 -1.79
C ALA A 9 15.08 -3.91 -1.86
N ALA A 10 14.34 -3.35 -0.88
CA ALA A 10 14.10 -1.91 -0.80
C ALA A 10 15.41 -1.11 -0.72
N PHE A 11 16.39 -1.58 0.07
CA PHE A 11 17.68 -0.91 0.18
C PHE A 11 18.50 -1.00 -1.11
N ARG A 12 18.55 -2.17 -1.76
CA ARG A 12 19.29 -2.36 -3.01
C ARG A 12 18.76 -1.50 -4.15
N GLU A 13 17.44 -1.36 -4.26
CA GLU A 13 16.81 -0.66 -5.38
C GLU A 13 16.61 0.84 -5.11
N PHE A 14 16.18 1.20 -3.90
CA PHE A 14 15.77 2.56 -3.56
C PHE A 14 16.64 3.23 -2.49
N GLY A 15 17.63 2.52 -1.92
CA GLY A 15 18.49 3.06 -0.86
C GLY A 15 17.79 3.33 0.47
N VAL A 16 16.57 2.80 0.66
CA VAL A 16 15.76 2.99 1.87
C VAL A 16 15.36 1.66 2.49
N GLN A 17 15.13 1.67 3.79
CA GLN A 17 14.55 0.52 4.49
C GLN A 17 13.08 0.29 4.11
N GLY A 18 12.59 -0.94 4.31
CA GLY A 18 11.24 -1.37 3.90
C GLY A 18 10.12 -0.43 4.35
N THR A 19 10.17 0.08 5.59
CA THR A 19 9.18 1.06 6.08
C THR A 19 9.20 2.38 5.30
N GLY A 20 10.39 2.85 4.92
CA GLY A 20 10.55 4.04 4.09
C GLY A 20 9.95 3.82 2.69
N PHE A 21 10.22 2.66 2.10
CA PHE A 21 9.62 2.26 0.83
C PHE A 21 8.08 2.19 0.90
N GLN A 22 7.55 1.52 1.93
CA GLN A 22 6.10 1.37 2.15
C GLN A 22 5.37 2.69 2.39
N THR A 23 6.06 3.70 2.91
CA THR A 23 5.47 5.03 3.13
C THR A 23 5.63 5.92 1.89
N GLY A 24 6.81 5.86 1.26
CA GLY A 24 7.16 6.70 0.12
C GLY A 24 6.40 6.36 -1.16
N VAL A 25 6.24 5.07 -1.48
CA VAL A 25 5.55 4.65 -2.71
C VAL A 25 4.09 5.10 -2.74
N PRO A 26 3.26 4.85 -1.70
CA PRO A 26 1.90 5.38 -1.63
C PRO A 26 1.82 6.90 -1.76
N ALA A 27 2.72 7.63 -1.07
CA ALA A 27 2.76 9.09 -1.14
C ALA A 27 3.07 9.59 -2.56
N ALA A 28 4.06 8.98 -3.23
CA ALA A 28 4.41 9.30 -4.61
C ALA A 28 3.26 8.97 -5.58
N CYS A 29 2.57 7.83 -5.40
CA CYS A 29 1.42 7.46 -6.24
C CYS A 29 0.28 8.49 -6.13
N ALA A 30 -0.06 8.92 -4.90
CA ALA A 30 -1.07 9.96 -4.69
C ALA A 30 -0.66 11.29 -5.33
N ALA A 31 0.61 11.70 -5.19
CA ALA A 31 1.13 12.91 -5.81
C ALA A 31 1.06 12.86 -7.35
N ILE A 32 1.39 11.71 -7.95
CA ILE A 32 1.28 11.49 -9.40
C ILE A 32 -0.19 11.61 -9.85
N MET A 33 -1.12 11.02 -9.12
CA MET A 33 -2.55 11.10 -9.43
C MET A 33 -3.08 12.53 -9.33
N LEU A 34 -2.68 13.27 -8.29
CA LEU A 34 -3.02 14.69 -8.13
C LEU A 34 -2.48 15.51 -9.31
N ALA A 35 -1.20 15.34 -9.66
CA ALA A 35 -0.58 16.05 -10.79
C ALA A 35 -1.23 15.73 -12.14
N LYS A 36 -1.79 14.52 -12.30
CA LYS A 36 -2.54 14.10 -13.50
C LYS A 36 -4.01 14.53 -13.49
N GLY A 37 -4.48 15.25 -12.47
CA GLY A 37 -5.88 15.66 -12.34
C GLY A 37 -6.84 14.50 -12.03
N MET A 38 -6.33 13.35 -11.60
CA MET A 38 -7.16 12.20 -11.21
C MET A 38 -7.80 12.38 -9.83
N ILE A 39 -7.22 13.27 -9.00
CA ILE A 39 -7.80 13.73 -7.75
C ILE A 39 -8.26 15.17 -7.99
N ALA A 40 -9.55 15.36 -8.23
CA ALA A 40 -10.12 16.65 -8.63
C ALA A 40 -10.87 17.39 -7.49
N GLU A 41 -11.16 16.70 -6.38
CA GLU A 41 -11.85 17.29 -5.24
C GLU A 41 -10.94 18.34 -4.56
N LYS A 42 -11.50 19.50 -4.22
CA LYS A 42 -10.78 20.59 -3.57
C LYS A 42 -10.96 20.51 -2.06
N GLY A 43 -9.89 20.77 -1.31
CA GLY A 43 -9.92 20.82 0.15
C GLY A 43 -8.99 19.78 0.77
N VAL A 44 -9.28 19.42 2.02
CA VAL A 44 -8.53 18.38 2.76
C VAL A 44 -9.21 17.05 2.54
N LEU A 45 -8.47 16.11 1.94
CA LEU A 45 -9.00 14.80 1.57
C LEU A 45 -8.32 13.71 2.38
N ALA A 46 -9.13 12.79 2.90
CA ALA A 46 -8.63 11.55 3.47
C ALA A 46 -8.22 10.58 2.34
N PRO A 47 -7.25 9.67 2.57
CA PRO A 47 -6.78 8.72 1.56
C PRO A 47 -7.88 7.85 0.95
N GLU A 48 -8.95 7.53 1.70
CA GLU A 48 -10.09 6.73 1.26
C GLU A 48 -10.92 7.43 0.16
N ARG A 49 -10.69 8.74 -0.04
CA ARG A 49 -11.30 9.54 -1.11
C ARG A 49 -10.52 9.45 -2.42
N ILE A 50 -9.32 8.87 -2.42
CA ILE A 50 -8.51 8.67 -3.61
C ILE A 50 -9.10 7.51 -4.43
N PRO A 51 -9.28 7.64 -5.75
CA PRO A 51 -9.75 6.54 -6.59
C PRO A 51 -8.84 5.30 -6.47
N ALA A 52 -9.36 4.21 -5.90
CA ALA A 52 -8.56 3.04 -5.52
C ALA A 52 -7.92 2.32 -6.72
N ALA A 53 -8.68 2.07 -7.79
CA ALA A 53 -8.19 1.31 -8.94
C ALA A 53 -6.92 1.90 -9.59
N PRO A 54 -6.88 3.19 -10.01
CA PRO A 54 -5.66 3.78 -10.57
C PRO A 54 -4.53 3.88 -9.55
N PHE A 55 -4.83 4.09 -8.27
CA PHE A 55 -3.83 4.10 -7.21
C PHE A 55 -3.12 2.75 -7.06
N LEU A 56 -3.89 1.66 -6.99
CA LEU A 56 -3.39 0.29 -6.86
C LEU A 56 -2.62 -0.19 -8.09
N GLN A 57 -2.97 0.30 -9.28
CA GLN A 57 -2.19 0.09 -10.50
C GLN A 57 -0.82 0.79 -10.42
N LEU A 58 -0.78 2.03 -9.93
CA LEU A 58 0.48 2.75 -9.74
C LEU A 58 1.36 2.09 -8.67
N MET A 59 0.79 1.66 -7.54
CA MET A 59 1.54 0.91 -6.53
C MET A 59 2.27 -0.30 -7.14
N THR A 60 1.55 -1.11 -7.91
CA THR A 60 2.14 -2.27 -8.60
C THR A 60 3.23 -1.86 -9.58
N ARG A 61 2.98 -0.79 -10.36
CA ARG A 61 3.96 -0.24 -11.31
C ARG A 61 5.26 0.24 -10.66
N TYR A 62 5.18 0.75 -9.42
CA TYR A 62 6.32 1.27 -8.66
C TYR A 62 6.86 0.27 -7.63
N GLY A 63 6.65 -1.03 -7.84
CA GLY A 63 7.30 -2.08 -7.06
C GLY A 63 6.61 -2.47 -5.75
N ALA A 64 5.40 -1.98 -5.51
CA ALA A 64 4.58 -2.35 -4.34
C ALA A 64 3.34 -3.19 -4.76
N PRO A 65 3.53 -4.41 -5.30
CA PRO A 65 2.41 -5.28 -5.64
C PRO A 65 1.65 -5.70 -4.38
N TRP A 66 0.34 -5.77 -4.48
CA TRP A 66 -0.57 -6.10 -3.38
C TRP A 66 -1.36 -7.36 -3.70
N ASN A 67 -1.87 -8.00 -2.64
CA ASN A 67 -2.70 -9.18 -2.73
C ASN A 67 -3.91 -9.06 -1.79
N VAL A 68 -4.92 -9.88 -2.05
CA VAL A 68 -6.13 -10.01 -1.22
C VAL A 68 -6.30 -11.47 -0.85
N VAL A 69 -6.67 -11.70 0.39
CA VAL A 69 -7.09 -13.01 0.90
C VAL A 69 -8.43 -12.77 1.57
N ASP A 70 -9.43 -13.52 1.14
CA ASP A 70 -10.75 -13.54 1.77
C ASP A 70 -10.65 -14.43 3.02
N LEU A 71 -10.87 -13.81 4.18
CA LEU A 71 -10.90 -14.52 5.45
C LEU A 71 -12.36 -14.83 5.81
N PRO A 72 -12.63 -15.97 6.45
CA PRO A 72 -13.94 -16.21 7.03
C PRO A 72 -14.26 -15.11 8.06
N PRO A 73 -15.54 -14.78 8.29
CA PRO A 73 -15.94 -13.86 9.35
C PRO A 73 -15.32 -14.27 10.69
N ASP A 74 -14.83 -13.29 11.47
CA ASP A 74 -14.21 -13.59 12.76
C ASP A 74 -15.27 -14.10 13.75
N GLU A 75 -15.28 -15.41 14.00
CA GLU A 75 -16.20 -16.08 14.93
C GLU A 75 -15.84 -15.87 16.42
N GLY A 76 -14.90 -14.97 16.75
CA GLY A 76 -14.61 -14.60 18.14
C GLY A 76 -13.87 -15.67 18.95
N LYS A 77 -13.19 -16.62 18.31
CA LYS A 77 -12.34 -17.60 19.01
C LYS A 77 -10.96 -16.99 19.28
N ALA A 78 -10.53 -17.02 20.54
CA ALA A 78 -9.21 -16.55 20.97
C ALA A 78 -8.11 -17.13 20.06
N ARG A 79 -7.44 -16.26 19.32
CA ARG A 79 -6.35 -16.66 18.42
C ARG A 79 -5.21 -17.21 19.26
N SER A 80 -5.03 -18.52 19.27
CA SER A 80 -3.81 -19.13 19.80
C SER A 80 -2.63 -18.61 18.98
N ALA A 81 -1.71 -17.91 19.65
CA ALA A 81 -0.46 -17.46 19.04
C ALA A 81 0.27 -18.66 18.44
N GLY A 82 0.49 -18.65 17.13
CA GLY A 82 1.12 -19.79 16.47
C GLY A 82 1.37 -19.56 15.00
N THR A 83 2.45 -18.85 14.68
CA THR A 83 3.55 -19.33 13.83
C THR A 83 4.30 -18.12 13.27
N ALA A 84 5.54 -17.99 13.71
CA ALA A 84 6.52 -17.07 13.17
C ALA A 84 6.77 -17.34 11.68
N ILE A 85 6.93 -16.27 10.92
CA ILE A 85 7.73 -16.24 9.69
C ILE A 85 8.88 -15.28 9.98
#